data_AF-A0A852FI64-F1
#
_entry.id   AF-A0A852FI64-F1
#
_cell.length_a   1.000
_cell.length_b   1.000
_cell.length_c   1.000
_cell.angle_alpha   90.00
_cell.angle_beta   90.00
_cell.angle_gamma   90.00
#
_symmetry.space_group_name_H-M   'P 1'
#
loop_
_entity.id
_entity.type
_entity.pdbx_description
1 polymer ?
#
loop_
_entity_poly.entity_id
_entity_poly.type
_entity_poly.pdbx_seq_one_letter_code
_entity_poly.pdbx_strand_id
1 'polypeptide(L)' 'SRKSCGECGKSFSDPSALAKHQRVHEETQKSGKSSVESQKSGKFSVESQKICSECGKSFSDPSALAKHQRVHEET' A
#
# COMPACT_ATOMS: atom_id res chain seq x y z
N SER A 1 -15.36 -8.47 -22.08
CA SER A 1 -15.41 -7.75 -20.79
C SER A 1 -14.17 -8.05 -19.99
N ARG A 2 -13.36 -7.03 -19.66
CA ARG A 2 -12.13 -7.22 -18.89
C ARG A 2 -12.47 -7.40 -17.42
N LYS A 3 -11.98 -8.45 -16.77
CA LYS A 3 -12.26 -8.75 -15.36
C LYS A 3 -10.99 -8.47 -14.55
N SER A 4 -11.12 -7.65 -13.51
CA SER A 4 -10.02 -7.27 -12.62
C SER A 4 -10.01 -8.12 -11.36
N CYS A 5 -8.80 -8.34 -10.84
CA CYS A 5 -8.58 -8.98 -9.55
C CYS A 5 -8.82 -7.96 -8.43
N GLY A 6 -9.74 -8.26 -7.51
CA GLY A 6 -10.02 -7.39 -6.36
C GLY A 6 -8.88 -7.30 -5.35
N GLU A 7 -7.99 -8.30 -5.31
CA GLU A 7 -6.88 -8.37 -4.36
C GLU A 7 -5.69 -7.47 -4.77
N CYS A 8 -5.42 -7.33 -6.08
CA CYS A 8 -4.22 -6.63 -6.58
C CYS A 8 -4.47 -5.64 -7.73
N GLY A 9 -5.72 -5.49 -8.18
CA GLY A 9 -6.11 -4.58 -9.27
C GLY A 9 -5.69 -5.03 -10.68
N LYS A 10 -5.00 -6.17 -10.84
CA LYS A 10 -4.59 -6.67 -12.16
C LYS A 10 -5.80 -7.00 -13.02
N SER A 11 -5.77 -6.55 -14.27
CA SER A 11 -6.86 -6.70 -15.23
C SER A 11 -6.57 -7.79 -16.25
N PHE A 12 -7.51 -8.73 -16.41
CA PHE A 12 -7.39 -9.86 -17.32
C PHE A 12 -8.49 -9.81 -18.37
N SER A 13 -8.13 -10.12 -19.62
CA SER A 13 -9.09 -10.20 -20.72
C SER A 13 -9.85 -11.53 -20.74
N ASP A 14 -9.31 -12.55 -20.06
CA ASP A 14 -9.86 -13.90 -20.00
C ASP A 14 -10.23 -14.29 -18.55
N PRO A 15 -11.43 -14.84 -18.31
CA PRO A 15 -11.88 -15.23 -16.97
C PRO A 15 -11.12 -16.43 -16.40
N SER A 16 -10.63 -17.36 -17.25
CA SER A 16 -9.84 -18.50 -16.80
C SER A 16 -8.46 -18.06 -16.31
N ALA A 17 -7.87 -17.05 -16.95
CA ALA A 17 -6.63 -16.42 -16.51
C ALA A 17 -6.78 -15.75 -15.13
N LEU A 18 -7.90 -15.05 -14.91
CA LEU A 18 -8.20 -14.45 -13.59
C LEU A 18 -8.37 -15.53 -12.51
N ALA A 19 -9.09 -16.63 -12.80
CA ALA A 19 -9.32 -17.70 -11.84
C ALA A 19 -8.02 -18.40 -11.42
N LYS A 20 -7.09 -18.63 -12.37
CA LYS A 20 -5.75 -19.15 -12.05
C LYS A 20 -4.93 -18.15 -11.23
N HIS A 21 -5.04 -16.87 -11.58
CA HIS A 21 -4.35 -15.79 -10.86
C HIS A 21 -4.82 -15.65 -9.40
N GLN A 22 -6.10 -15.89 -9.10
CA GLN A 22 -6.62 -15.83 -7.73
C GLN A 22 -6.01 -16.88 -6.80
N ARG A 23 -5.66 -18.06 -7.31
CA ARG A 23 -5.00 -19.12 -6.52
C ARG A 23 -3.62 -18.69 -6.00
N VAL A 24 -2.94 -17.82 -6.76
CA VAL A 24 -1.64 -17.25 -6.39
C VAL A 24 -1.75 -16.36 -5.14
N HIS A 25 -2.90 -15.71 -4.95
CA HIS A 25 -3.16 -14.95 -3.73
C HIS A 25 -3.44 -15.88 -2.56
N GLU A 26 -4.26 -16.93 -2.73
CA GLU A 26 -4.50 -17.92 -1.65
C GLU A 26 -3.21 -18.57 -1.12
N GLU A 27 -2.26 -18.92 -1.99
CA GLU A 27 -0.97 -19.48 -1.57
C GLU A 27 -0.06 -18.44 -0.89
N THR A 28 -0.11 -17.18 -1.35
CA THR A 28 0.68 -16.07 -0.79
C THR A 28 0.13 -15.56 0.55
N GLN A 29 -1.19 -15.60 0.73
CA GLN A 29 -1.91 -15.15 1.94
C GLN A 29 -1.55 -15.97 3.19
N LYS A 30 -1.03 -17.20 3.06
CA LYS A 30 -0.56 -17.99 4.21
C LYS A 30 0.73 -17.48 4.85
N SER A 31 1.49 -16.61 4.18
CA SER A 31 2.73 -16.03 4.72
C SER A 31 2.54 -14.59 5.25
N GLY A 32 1.45 -13.91 4.90
CA GLY A 32 1.19 -12.52 5.26
C GLY A 32 -0.15 -12.34 5.97
N LYS A 33 -0.19 -12.58 7.29
CA LYS A 33 -1.31 -12.11 8.11
C LYS A 33 -1.45 -10.58 7.99
N SER A 34 -2.70 -10.12 7.82
CA SER A 34 -3.22 -8.72 7.90
C SER A 34 -3.41 -8.08 6.51
N SER A 35 -4.57 -7.55 6.10
CA SER A 35 -5.88 -7.28 6.71
C SER A 35 -6.80 -6.78 5.59
N VAL A 36 -8.09 -7.10 5.69
CA VAL A 36 -9.29 -6.28 5.37
C VAL A 36 -9.13 -5.19 4.31
N GLU A 37 -9.89 -5.37 3.23
CA GLU A 37 -10.72 -4.34 2.58
C GLU A 37 -10.11 -2.92 2.53
N SER A 38 -9.72 -2.52 1.32
CA SER A 38 -9.75 -1.15 0.82
C SER A 38 -9.39 -0.02 1.78
N GLN A 39 -8.24 0.60 1.50
CA GLN A 39 -7.81 1.93 1.95
C GLN A 39 -7.21 2.01 3.36
N LYS A 40 -5.99 2.59 3.40
CA LYS A 40 -5.26 3.02 4.60
C LYS A 40 -4.71 1.85 5.42
N SER A 41 -3.59 2.09 6.10
CA SER A 41 -2.99 1.15 7.05
C SER A 41 -2.08 0.08 6.44
N GLY A 42 -1.10 0.51 5.64
CA GLY A 42 0.19 -0.15 5.67
C GLY A 42 0.73 -0.09 7.09
N LYS A 43 0.52 -1.15 7.87
CA LYS A 43 1.17 -1.37 9.16
C LYS A 43 2.63 -1.76 8.92
N PHE A 44 3.39 -0.88 8.26
CA PHE A 44 4.78 -0.70 8.65
C PHE A 44 4.72 0.01 10.00
N SER A 45 5.42 -0.53 10.98
CA SER A 45 5.45 -0.05 12.36
C SER A 45 5.41 1.48 12.45
N VAL A 46 4.23 2.04 12.78
CA VAL A 46 3.95 3.49 12.81
C VAL A 46 4.70 4.18 13.96
N GLU A 47 5.34 3.42 14.84
CA GLU A 47 6.11 3.98 15.96
C GLU A 47 7.50 4.51 15.53
N SER A 48 7.96 4.20 14.31
CA SER A 48 9.32 4.59 13.87
C SER A 48 9.35 5.49 12.64
N GLN A 49 8.31 5.49 11.81
CA GLN A 49 8.28 6.31 10.59
C GLN A 49 7.72 7.70 10.88
N LYS A 50 8.51 8.73 10.59
CA LYS A 50 8.17 10.14 10.80
C LYS A 50 7.39 10.62 9.57
N ILE A 51 6.06 10.60 9.66
CA ILE A 51 5.15 10.96 8.56
C ILE A 51 4.84 12.47 8.60
N CYS A 52 4.88 13.12 7.45
CA CYS A 52 4.47 14.51 7.28
C CYS A 52 2.94 14.63 7.30
N SER A 53 2.41 15.47 8.18
CA SER A 53 0.95 15.69 8.32
C SER A 53 0.35 16.46 7.13
N GLU A 54 1.14 17.31 6.45
CA GLU A 54 0.66 18.14 5.34
C GLU A 54 0.46 17.35 4.04
N CYS A 55 1.35 16.39 3.75
CA CYS A 55 1.34 15.65 2.47
C CYS A 55 1.37 14.13 2.58
N GLY A 56 1.42 13.58 3.80
CA GLY A 56 1.41 12.13 4.04
C GLY A 56 2.69 11.39 3.67
N LYS A 57 3.78 12.09 3.31
CA LYS A 57 5.08 11.47 3.01
C LYS A 57 5.72 10.88 4.27
N SER A 58 6.18 9.62 4.18
CA SER A 58 6.91 8.94 5.26
C SER A 58 8.41 9.15 5.15
N PHE A 59 9.07 9.46 6.27
CA PHE A 59 10.52 9.55 6.36
C PHE A 59 11.05 8.55 7.39
N SER A 60 12.23 7.98 7.11
CA SER A 60 12.94 7.07 8.00
C SER A 60 13.57 7.79 9.20
N ASP A 61 13.86 9.08 9.05
CA ASP A 61 14.58 9.90 10.04
C ASP A 61 13.77 11.14 10.44
N PRO A 62 13.76 11.52 11.74
CA PRO A 62 13.12 12.76 12.19
C PRO A 62 13.78 14.01 11.59
N SER A 63 15.10 13.99 11.38
CA SER A 63 15.82 15.09 10.74
C SER A 63 15.41 15.28 9.28
N ALA A 64 15.09 14.20 8.58
CA ALA A 64 14.60 14.26 7.20
C ALA A 64 13.17 14.84 7.15
N LEU A 65 12.30 14.41 8.08
CA LEU A 65 10.97 15.01 8.22
C LEU A 65 11.06 16.51 8.55
N ALA A 66 11.90 16.91 9.51
CA ALA A 66 12.02 18.30 9.94
C ALA A 66 12.49 19.23 8.81
N LYS A 67 13.44 18.79 7.98
CA LYS A 67 13.85 19.52 6.76
C LYS A 67 12.73 19.59 5.75
N HIS A 68 11.99 18.49 5.58
CA HIS A 68 10.87 18.43 4.66
C HIS A 68 9.72 19.37 5.08
N GLN A 69 9.45 19.51 6.37
CA GLN A 69 8.41 20.42 6.87
C GLN A 69 8.67 21.89 6.48
N ARG A 70 9.93 22.31 6.39
CA ARG A 70 10.27 23.68 5.93
C ARG A 70 9.83 23.97 4.50
N VAL A 71 9.76 22.95 3.64
CA VAL A 71 9.29 23.11 2.26
C VAL A 71 7.81 23.52 2.22
N HIS A 72 7.02 23.13 3.23
CA HIS A 72 5.62 23.53 3.34
C HIS A 72 5.46 24.90 4.02
N GLU A 73 6.43 25.31 4.85
CA GLU A 73 6.43 26.62 5.50
C GLU A 73 6.83 27.76 4.54
N GLU A 74 7.57 27.45 3.47
CA GLU A 74 8.00 28.41 2.44
C GLU A 74 6.99 28.60 1.27
N THR A 75 5.78 28.02 1.36
CA THR A 75 4.67 28.22 0.40
C THR A 75 3.51 28.95 1.04
#